data_AF-A0A537TFN5-F1
#
_entry.id   AF-A0A537TFN5-F1
#
_cell.length_a   1.000
_cell.length_b   1.000
_cell.length_c   1.000
_cell.angle_alpha   90.00
_cell.angle_beta   90.00
_cell.angle_gamma   90.00
#
_symmetry.space_group_name_H-M   'P 1'
#
loop_
_entity.id
_entity.type
_entity.pdbx_description
1 polymer ?
#
loop_
_entity_poly.entity_id
_entity_poly.type
_entity_poly.pdbx_seq_one_letter_code
_entity_poly.pdbx_strand_id
1 'polypeptide(L)'
;MVTSPEDQEKREQERREAELRQREEELRAIPIQQIDRSKWPKTVRTLSLDDEGLGIDRDGRLYWDGKPVEIVGQRLDLTRTQASVAILVALFTFIAAMGTAVQAWTAYHDWACKTGSPAFVACPSTASSQPNPQPQANGNNR
;
A
#
# COMPACT_ATOMS: atom_id res chain seq x y z
N MET A 1 -29.69 21.56 -22.95
CA MET A 1 -28.45 22.20 -23.42
C MET A 1 -27.30 21.26 -23.13
N VAL A 2 -26.95 20.41 -24.10
CA VAL A 2 -25.74 19.59 -24.04
C VAL A 2 -24.63 20.48 -24.58
N THR A 3 -23.62 20.79 -23.77
CA THR A 3 -22.50 21.61 -24.24
C THR A 3 -21.68 20.81 -25.24
N SER A 4 -21.22 21.47 -26.31
CA SER A 4 -20.40 20.83 -27.35
C SER A 4 -19.13 20.27 -26.70
N PRO A 5 -18.59 19.12 -27.13
CA PRO A 5 -17.30 18.63 -26.67
C PRO A 5 -16.20 19.69 -26.75
N GLU A 6 -16.24 20.55 -27.77
CA GLU A 6 -15.30 21.68 -27.93
C GLU A 6 -15.43 22.73 -26.81
N ASP A 7 -16.64 22.96 -26.29
CA ASP A 7 -16.86 23.86 -25.15
C ASP A 7 -16.31 23.28 -23.84
N GLN A 8 -16.28 21.94 -23.72
CA GLN A 8 -15.68 21.27 -22.57
C GLN A 8 -14.16 21.37 -22.59
N GLU A 9 -13.53 21.08 -23.72
CA GLU A 9 -12.08 21.18 -23.90
C GLU A 9 -11.57 22.61 -23.65
N LYS A 10 -12.29 23.61 -24.17
CA LYS A 10 -11.92 25.01 -23.95
C LYS A 10 -11.97 25.40 -22.47
N ARG A 11 -13.01 24.99 -21.74
CA ARG A 11 -13.13 25.24 -20.29
C ARG A 11 -12.04 24.52 -19.50
N GLU A 12 -11.62 23.34 -19.92
CA GLU A 12 -10.50 22.62 -19.29
C GLU A 12 -9.15 23.28 -19.57
N GLN A 13 -8.94 23.82 -20.77
CA GLN A 13 -7.75 24.60 -21.09
C GLN A 13 -7.67 25.87 -20.25
N GLU A 14 -8.77 26.64 -20.19
CA GLU A 14 -8.86 27.85 -19.37
C GLU A 14 -8.59 27.56 -17.89
N ARG A 15 -9.07 26.42 -17.37
CA ARG A 15 -8.78 25.98 -16.00
C ARG A 15 -7.31 25.65 -15.78
N ARG A 16 -6.69 24.90 -16.70
CA ARG A 16 -5.26 24.55 -16.61
C ARG A 16 -4.38 25.80 -16.69
N GLU A 17 -4.71 26.74 -17.55
CA GLU A 17 -3.98 28.01 -17.65
C GLU A 17 -4.15 28.89 -16.40
N ALA A 18 -5.32 28.87 -15.77
CA ALA A 18 -5.52 29.55 -14.48
C ALA A 18 -4.67 28.90 -13.37
N GLU A 19 -4.63 27.57 -13.31
CA GLU A 19 -3.81 26.82 -12.35
C GLU A 19 -2.31 27.07 -12.55
N LEU A 20 -1.84 27.06 -13.80
CA LEU A 20 -0.44 27.36 -14.12
C LEU A 20 -0.05 28.78 -13.70
N ARG A 21 -0.93 29.76 -13.93
CA ARG A 21 -0.69 31.15 -13.49
C ARG A 21 -0.63 31.27 -11.97
N GLN A 22 -1.55 30.62 -11.26
CA GLN A 22 -1.53 30.59 -9.79
C GLN A 22 -0.23 29.96 -9.28
N ARG A 23 0.19 28.84 -9.87
CA ARG A 23 1.46 28.20 -9.56
C ARG A 23 2.65 29.13 -9.81
N GLU A 24 2.67 29.84 -10.94
CA GLU A 24 3.73 30.83 -11.23
C GLU A 24 3.75 31.98 -10.21
N GLU A 25 2.59 32.47 -9.79
CA GLU A 25 2.49 33.51 -8.75
C GLU A 25 2.98 33.02 -7.40
N GLU A 26 2.60 31.79 -7.01
CA GLU A 26 3.09 31.13 -5.79
C GLU A 26 4.60 30.96 -5.83
N LEU A 27 5.18 30.52 -6.96
CA LEU A 27 6.62 30.42 -7.12
C LEU A 27 7.32 31.77 -7.05
N ARG A 28 6.74 32.83 -7.63
CA ARG A 28 7.30 34.20 -7.56
C ARG A 28 7.26 34.78 -6.15
N ALA A 29 6.34 34.34 -5.31
CA ALA A 29 6.27 34.75 -3.91
C ALA A 29 7.39 34.15 -3.05
N ILE A 30 8.05 33.09 -3.52
CA ILE A 30 9.17 32.47 -2.80
C ILE A 30 10.40 33.37 -2.94
N PRO A 31 10.98 33.87 -1.83
CA PRO A 31 12.16 34.72 -1.89
C PRO A 31 13.37 33.94 -2.41
N ILE A 32 14.10 34.53 -3.36
CA ILE A 32 15.38 33.99 -3.83
C ILE A 32 16.38 34.03 -2.67
N GLN A 33 16.84 32.86 -2.22
CA GLN A 33 17.84 32.75 -1.16
C GLN A 33 19.24 32.92 -1.75
N GLN A 34 20.00 33.87 -1.22
CA GLN A 34 21.42 34.05 -1.56
C GLN A 34 22.24 33.04 -0.76
N ILE A 35 22.86 32.08 -1.44
CA ILE A 35 23.65 31.02 -0.82
C ILE A 35 25.10 31.46 -0.63
N ASP A 36 25.59 31.34 0.60
CA ASP A 36 26.97 31.67 0.94
C ASP A 36 27.85 30.42 0.91
N ARG A 37 28.41 30.13 -0.26
CA ARG A 37 29.30 28.99 -0.52
C ARG A 37 30.57 28.99 0.35
N SER A 38 30.96 30.14 0.92
CA SER A 38 32.15 30.24 1.78
C SER A 38 32.02 29.42 3.07
N LYS A 39 30.78 29.23 3.54
CA LYS A 39 30.48 28.49 4.77
C LYS A 39 30.40 26.97 4.58
N TRP A 40 30.55 26.49 3.34
CA TRP A 40 30.33 25.08 3.04
C TRP A 40 31.49 24.20 3.49
N PRO A 41 31.21 22.97 3.93
CA PRO A 41 32.27 21.99 4.19
C PRO A 41 33.06 21.70 2.91
N LYS A 42 34.38 21.64 3.00
CA LYS A 42 35.28 21.41 1.85
C LYS A 42 35.04 20.10 1.10
N THR A 43 34.35 19.16 1.75
CA THR A 43 34.04 17.83 1.21
C THR A 43 32.78 17.84 0.33
N VAL A 44 31.97 18.92 0.40
CA VAL A 44 30.72 19.05 -0.36
C VAL A 44 31.01 19.62 -1.75
N ARG A 45 30.63 18.87 -2.78
CA ARG A 45 30.70 19.29 -4.19
C ARG A 45 29.35 19.83 -4.64
N THR A 46 29.35 21.00 -5.28
CA THR A 46 28.13 21.60 -5.85
C THR A 46 27.61 20.75 -7.02
N LEU A 47 26.30 20.49 -7.03
CA LEU A 47 25.64 19.75 -8.11
C LEU A 47 24.83 20.65 -9.05
N SER A 48 24.40 21.82 -8.60
CA SER A 48 23.66 22.77 -9.44
C SER A 48 24.62 23.69 -10.22
N LEU A 49 24.32 23.88 -11.51
CA LEU A 49 25.02 24.80 -12.41
C LEU A 49 24.73 26.27 -12.06
N ASP A 50 23.53 26.54 -11.55
CA ASP A 50 22.97 27.89 -11.39
C ASP A 50 22.73 28.28 -9.92
N ASP A 51 23.65 27.87 -9.04
CA ASP A 51 23.78 28.45 -7.69
C ASP A 51 22.60 28.17 -6.72
N GLU A 52 21.91 27.04 -6.90
CA GLU A 52 20.75 26.66 -6.07
C GLU A 52 21.12 26.04 -4.71
N GLY A 53 22.39 26.11 -4.32
CA GLY A 53 22.83 25.77 -2.96
C GLY A 53 22.71 24.30 -2.58
N LEU A 54 22.53 23.44 -3.59
CA LEU A 54 22.54 22.00 -3.43
C LEU A 54 23.95 21.44 -3.68
N GLY A 55 24.47 20.73 -2.68
CA GLY A 55 25.73 20.02 -2.74
C GLY A 55 25.60 18.56 -2.33
N ILE A 56 26.58 17.75 -2.74
CA ILE A 56 26.71 16.36 -2.32
C ILE A 56 28.07 16.14 -1.68
N ASP A 57 28.08 15.44 -0.56
CA ASP A 57 29.30 15.06 0.15
C ASP A 57 29.87 13.72 -0.38
N ARG A 58 31.11 13.38 -0.01
CA ARG A 58 31.78 12.13 -0.39
C ARG A 58 30.99 10.89 0.01
N ASP A 59 30.23 10.97 1.11
CA ASP A 59 29.39 9.88 1.60
C ASP A 59 28.02 9.82 0.92
N GLY A 60 27.80 10.60 -0.15
CA GLY A 60 26.55 10.64 -0.91
C GLY A 60 25.41 11.39 -0.20
N ARG A 61 25.71 12.14 0.86
CA ARG A 61 24.73 12.94 1.60
C ARG A 61 24.45 14.25 0.87
N LEU A 62 23.17 14.63 0.81
CA LEU A 62 22.74 15.90 0.25
C LEU A 62 22.88 17.03 1.27
N TYR A 63 23.40 18.17 0.83
CA TYR A 63 23.58 19.38 1.60
C TYR A 63 22.82 20.53 0.93
N TRP A 64 22.07 21.30 1.72
CA TRP A 64 21.40 22.52 1.30
C TRP A 64 22.00 23.69 2.08
N ASP A 65 22.60 24.65 1.37
CA ASP A 65 23.31 25.79 1.96
C ASP A 65 24.34 25.37 3.04
N GLY A 66 25.08 24.29 2.75
CA GLY A 66 26.10 23.76 3.66
C GLY A 66 25.55 23.03 4.90
N LYS A 67 24.22 22.92 5.06
CA LYS A 67 23.58 22.10 6.10
C LYS A 67 23.20 20.74 5.53
N PRO A 68 23.39 19.64 6.27
CA PRO A 68 22.97 18.32 5.82
C PRO A 68 21.45 18.26 5.72
N VAL A 69 20.94 17.86 4.55
CA VAL A 69 19.52 17.56 4.35
C VAL A 69 19.31 16.13 4.82
N GLU A 70 18.96 15.99 6.09
CA GLU A 70 18.41 14.73 6.57
C GLU A 70 17.00 14.61 6.01
N ILE A 71 16.67 13.47 5.39
CA ILE A 71 15.30 13.17 4.96
C ILE A 71 14.46 12.96 6.22
N VAL A 72 13.99 14.05 6.81
CA VAL A 72 13.00 14.05 7.90
C VAL A 72 11.65 13.67 7.26
N GLY A 73 11.41 12.38 7.05
CA GLY A 73 10.14 11.95 6.46
C GLY A 73 10.03 10.49 6.05
N GLN A 74 11.14 9.75 5.96
CA GLN A 74 11.09 8.31 5.64
C GLN A 74 11.56 7.44 6.79
N ARG A 75 11.30 7.88 8.02
CA ARG A 75 11.13 6.94 9.12
C ARG A 75 9.66 6.52 9.03
N LEU A 76 9.41 5.24 8.77
CA LEU A 76 8.16 4.59 9.14
C LEU A 76 8.04 4.71 10.66
N ASP A 77 7.70 5.89 11.15
CA ASP A 77 7.24 6.13 12.51
C ASP A 77 5.83 5.54 12.59
N LEU A 78 5.75 4.22 12.51
CA LEU A 78 4.61 3.52 13.05
C LEU A 78 4.65 3.84 14.53
N THR A 79 3.80 4.78 14.95
CA THR A 79 3.43 4.92 16.35
C THR A 79 3.27 3.51 16.92
N ARG A 80 3.98 3.20 18.01
CA ARG A 80 4.17 1.81 18.50
C ARG A 80 2.86 1.03 18.65
N THR A 81 1.75 1.74 18.85
CA THR A 81 0.39 1.21 18.90
C THR A 81 -0.17 0.80 17.52
N GLN A 82 0.14 1.52 16.44
CA GLN A 82 -0.22 1.12 15.08
C GLN A 82 0.55 -0.13 14.64
N ALA A 83 1.83 -0.23 15.01
CA ALA A 83 2.61 -1.43 14.74
C ALA A 83 2.02 -2.67 15.45
N SER A 84 1.64 -2.54 16.73
CA SER A 84 1.09 -3.67 17.48
C SER A 84 -0.28 -4.13 16.96
N VAL A 85 -1.16 -3.19 16.60
CA VAL A 85 -2.47 -3.52 16.00
C VAL A 85 -2.29 -4.19 14.64
N ALA A 86 -1.38 -3.69 13.79
CA ALA A 86 -1.12 -4.29 12.49
C ALA A 86 -0.62 -5.74 12.60
N ILE A 87 0.30 -6.00 13.54
CA ILE A 87 0.79 -7.36 13.82
C ILE A 87 -0.35 -8.26 14.28
N LEU A 88 -1.20 -7.78 15.18
CA LEU A 88 -2.32 -8.55 15.70
C LEU A 88 -3.31 -8.94 14.60
N VAL A 89 -3.71 -7.97 13.76
CA VAL A 89 -4.60 -8.23 12.61
C VAL A 89 -3.97 -9.23 11.65
N ALA A 90 -2.68 -9.06 11.32
CA ALA A 90 -1.99 -9.97 10.41
C ALA A 90 -1.98 -11.42 10.92
N LEU A 91 -1.75 -11.63 12.22
CA LEU A 91 -1.81 -12.96 12.83
C LEU A 91 -3.21 -13.57 12.76
N PHE A 92 -4.25 -12.81 13.11
CA PHE A 92 -5.62 -13.32 13.03
C PHE A 92 -6.06 -13.64 11.60
N THR A 93 -5.71 -12.80 10.63
CA THR A 93 -5.97 -13.07 9.20
C THR A 93 -5.25 -14.33 8.74
N PHE A 94 -3.99 -14.52 9.14
CA PHE A 94 -3.24 -15.72 8.79
C PHE A 94 -3.87 -17.00 9.35
N ILE A 95 -4.27 -16.98 10.63
CA ILE A 95 -4.94 -18.13 11.27
C ILE A 95 -6.29 -18.41 10.60
N ALA A 96 -7.07 -17.37 10.31
CA ALA A 96 -8.35 -17.52 9.61
C ALA A 96 -8.16 -18.14 8.22
N ALA A 97 -7.15 -17.70 7.47
CA ALA A 97 -6.83 -18.24 6.14
C ALA A 97 -6.41 -19.71 6.20
N MET A 98 -5.64 -20.12 7.21
CA MET A 98 -5.30 -21.53 7.40
C MET A 98 -6.54 -22.39 7.71
N GLY A 99 -7.45 -21.89 8.55
CA GLY A 99 -8.67 -22.61 8.90
C GLY A 99 -9.58 -22.85 7.68
N THR A 100 -9.78 -21.81 6.86
CA THR A 100 -10.60 -21.92 5.64
C THR A 100 -9.96 -22.82 4.60
N ALA A 101 -8.63 -22.85 4.49
CA ALA A 101 -7.92 -23.75 3.58
C ALA A 101 -8.16 -25.23 3.92
N VAL A 102 -8.12 -25.60 5.21
CA VAL A 102 -8.38 -26.99 5.63
C VAL A 102 -9.83 -27.40 5.34
N GLN A 103 -10.80 -26.52 5.59
CA GLN A 103 -12.21 -26.79 5.30
C GLN A 103 -12.48 -26.90 3.79
N ALA A 104 -11.86 -26.02 2.99
CA ALA A 104 -11.96 -26.07 1.53
C ALA A 104 -11.34 -27.37 0.98
N TRP A 105 -10.23 -27.82 1.59
CA TRP A 105 -9.56 -29.05 1.20
C TRP A 105 -10.42 -30.29 1.42
N THR A 106 -11.03 -30.43 2.60
CA THR A 106 -11.89 -31.60 2.89
C THR A 106 -13.14 -31.61 2.03
N ALA A 107 -13.77 -30.44 1.80
CA ALA A 107 -14.90 -30.31 0.89
C ALA A 107 -14.53 -30.64 -0.56
N TYR A 108 -13.37 -30.19 -1.03
CA TYR A 108 -12.87 -30.54 -2.37
C TYR A 108 -12.59 -32.04 -2.50
N HIS A 109 -12.00 -32.66 -1.47
CA HIS A 109 -11.71 -34.10 -1.47
C HIS A 109 -12.98 -34.95 -1.60
N ASP A 110 -14.02 -34.63 -0.83
CA ASP A 110 -15.32 -35.33 -0.91
C ASP A 110 -15.98 -35.15 -2.29
N TRP A 111 -15.98 -33.93 -2.84
CA TRP A 111 -16.51 -33.66 -4.17
C TRP A 111 -15.72 -34.38 -5.27
N ALA A 112 -14.39 -34.37 -5.20
CA ALA A 112 -13.52 -35.00 -6.19
C ALA A 112 -13.73 -36.52 -6.21
N CYS A 113 -13.83 -37.15 -5.03
CA CYS A 113 -14.15 -38.56 -4.91
C CYS A 113 -15.53 -38.93 -5.46
N LYS A 114 -16.53 -38.05 -5.31
CA LYS A 114 -17.88 -38.27 -5.88
C LYS A 114 -17.94 -38.11 -7.39
N THR A 115 -17.15 -37.21 -7.96
CA THR A 115 -17.20 -36.86 -9.39
C THR A 115 -16.19 -37.62 -10.25
N GLY A 116 -15.35 -38.47 -9.65
CA GLY A 116 -14.28 -39.18 -10.35
C GLY A 116 -13.15 -38.26 -10.82
N SER A 117 -13.09 -37.04 -10.27
CA SER A 117 -12.01 -36.08 -10.53
C SER A 117 -10.74 -36.48 -9.75
N PRO A 118 -9.54 -36.08 -10.20
CA PRO A 118 -8.30 -36.41 -9.49
C PRO A 118 -8.32 -35.78 -8.08
N ALA A 119 -8.36 -36.62 -7.06
CA ALA A 119 -8.24 -36.21 -5.66
C ALA A 119 -6.76 -36.24 -5.23
N PHE A 120 -6.38 -35.31 -4.36
CA PHE A 120 -5.00 -35.20 -3.87
C PHE A 120 -4.57 -36.37 -2.97
N VAL A 121 -5.51 -37.06 -2.31
CA VAL A 121 -5.26 -38.26 -1.52
C VAL A 121 -6.27 -39.34 -1.91
N ALA A 122 -5.93 -40.61 -1.67
CA ALA A 122 -6.79 -41.73 -2.02
C ALA A 122 -8.18 -41.59 -1.37
N CYS A 123 -9.23 -41.85 -2.15
CA CYS A 123 -10.60 -41.86 -1.65
C CYS A 123 -10.78 -43.03 -0.67
N PRO A 124 -11.43 -42.81 0.48
CA PRO A 124 -11.76 -43.92 1.37
C PRO A 124 -12.70 -44.88 0.64
N SER A 125 -12.36 -46.17 0.61
CA SER A 125 -13.31 -47.21 0.18
C SER A 125 -14.51 -47.17 1.12
N THR A 126 -15.72 -47.14 0.54
CA THR A 126 -17.04 -46.98 1.16
C THR A 126 -17.39 -48.07 2.18
N ALA A 127 -16.67 -48.14 3.30
CA ALA A 127 -16.92 -49.10 4.38
C ALA A 127 -17.21 -48.46 5.75
N SER A 128 -17.09 -47.14 5.93
CA SER A 128 -17.26 -46.57 7.29
C SER A 128 -17.87 -45.17 7.40
N SER A 129 -18.44 -44.59 6.35
CA SER A 129 -19.22 -43.35 6.50
C SER A 129 -20.68 -43.65 6.78
N GLN A 130 -20.96 -44.35 7.88
CA GLN A 130 -22.30 -44.40 8.43
C GLN A 130 -22.55 -43.07 9.16
N PRO A 131 -23.49 -42.21 8.70
CA PRO A 131 -23.81 -40.99 9.42
C PRO A 131 -24.33 -41.39 10.80
N ASN A 132 -23.77 -40.76 11.83
CA ASN A 132 -24.22 -40.85 13.21
C ASN A 132 -25.76 -40.75 13.26
N PRO A 133 -26.50 -41.73 13.83
CA PRO A 133 -27.95 -41.62 13.91
C PRO A 133 -28.32 -40.39 14.74
N GLN A 134 -29.07 -39.47 14.13
CA GLN A 134 -29.65 -38.31 14.82
C GLN A 134 -30.40 -38.78 16.08
N PRO A 135 -30.28 -38.06 17.22
CA PRO A 135 -31.12 -38.33 18.37
C PRO A 135 -32.57 -38.04 17.96
N GLN A 136 -33.42 -39.07 17.96
CA GLN A 136 -34.85 -38.88 17.73
C GLN A 136 -35.42 -38.06 18.88
N ALA A 137 -35.78 -36.80 18.59
CA ALA A 137 -36.59 -35.99 19.48
C ALA A 137 -37.95 -36.68 19.62
N ASN A 138 -38.14 -37.39 20.74
CA ASN A 138 -39.37 -38.04 21.12
C ASN A 138 -40.47 -36.97 21.32
N GLY A 139 -41.34 -36.83 20.32
CA GLY A 139 -42.54 -36.02 20.40
C GLY A 139 -43.59 -36.74 21.25
N ASN A 140 -43.63 -36.44 22.55
CA ASN A 140 -44.69 -36.89 23.43
C ASN A 140 -45.22 -35.68 24.21
N ASN A 141 -46.25 -35.03 23.66
CA ASN A 141 -47.09 -34.09 24.40
C ASN A 141 -48.53 -34.62 24.35
N ARG A 142 -49.00 -35.03 25.52
CA ARG A 142 -50.39 -35.34 25.84
C ARG A 142 -50.85 -34.35 26.88
#